data_AF-A0A7S2V031-F1
#
_entry.id   AF-A0A7S2V031-F1
#
_cell.length_a   1.000
_cell.length_b   1.000
_cell.length_c   1.000
_cell.angle_alpha   90.00
_cell.angle_beta   90.00
_cell.angle_gamma   90.00
#
_symmetry.space_group_name_H-M   'P 1'
#
loop_
_entity.id
_entity.type
_entity.pdbx_description
1 polymer ?
#
loop_
_entity_poly.entity_id
_entity_poly.type
_entity_poly.pdbx_seq_one_letter_code
_entity_poly.pdbx_strand_id
1 'polypeptide(L)'
;GDWLWPAIWMVPVDEKYGVWPKSGEIDIMESRGNRPGHLMQGMPAGHNSIGQTLHFDRYRYNDGHMENNGWPFAHGELTVPADQSYGKYFHTYGLYWAEDEIYSYIIF
;
A
#
# COMPACT_ATOMS: atom_id res chain seq x y z
N GLY A 1 7.30 -0.66 16.38
CA GLY A 1 8.36 -1.58 16.85
C GLY A 1 8.86 -2.37 15.67
N ASP A 2 10.14 -2.71 15.65
CA ASP A 2 10.76 -3.39 14.50
C ASP A 2 10.00 -4.67 14.12
N TRP A 3 9.93 -4.95 12.82
CA TRP A 3 9.27 -6.13 12.22
C TRP A 3 7.74 -6.15 12.27
N LEU A 4 7.11 -5.14 12.86
CA LEU A 4 5.67 -4.95 12.73
C LEU A 4 5.32 -4.41 11.34
N TRP A 5 4.21 -4.88 10.80
CA TRP A 5 3.60 -4.42 9.55
C TRP A 5 2.16 -3.98 9.84
N PRO A 6 1.96 -2.78 10.39
CA PRO A 6 0.61 -2.23 10.53
C PRO A 6 0.02 -1.97 9.15
N ALA A 7 -1.25 -2.33 8.98
CA ALA A 7 -2.01 -2.10 7.77
C ALA A 7 -3.44 -1.64 8.10
N ILE A 8 -3.96 -0.71 7.30
CA ILE A 8 -5.38 -0.36 7.21
C ILE A 8 -5.78 -0.67 5.77
N TRP A 9 -6.70 -1.61 5.60
CA TRP A 9 -6.98 -2.19 4.30
C TRP A 9 -8.44 -2.66 4.22
N MET A 10 -8.90 -2.88 3.00
CA MET A 10 -10.24 -3.34 2.69
C MET A 10 -10.18 -4.47 1.66
N VAL A 11 -11.03 -5.46 1.84
CA VAL A 11 -11.30 -6.53 0.86
C VAL A 11 -12.79 -6.49 0.47
N PRO A 12 -13.14 -6.97 -0.73
CA PRO A 12 -14.54 -7.08 -1.12
C PRO A 12 -15.28 -8.04 -0.18
N VAL A 13 -16.56 -7.75 0.07
CA VAL A 13 -17.43 -8.65 0.85
C VAL A 13 -17.62 -9.98 0.12
N ASP A 14 -17.76 -9.93 -1.21
CA ASP A 14 -17.96 -11.09 -2.06
C ASP A 14 -16.81 -11.20 -3.10
N GLU A 15 -16.30 -12.42 -3.32
CA GLU A 15 -15.30 -12.71 -4.36
C GLU A 15 -15.93 -12.80 -5.77
N LYS A 16 -16.67 -11.76 -6.19
CA LYS A 16 -17.46 -11.74 -7.43
C LYS A 16 -16.66 -12.06 -8.70
N TYR A 17 -15.38 -11.71 -8.73
CA TYR A 17 -14.49 -11.89 -9.88
C TYR A 17 -13.50 -13.05 -9.68
N GLY A 18 -13.65 -13.81 -8.58
CA GLY A 18 -12.81 -14.93 -8.19
C GLY A 18 -11.87 -14.61 -7.03
N VAL A 19 -11.07 -15.60 -6.65
CA VAL A 19 -10.12 -15.49 -5.52
C VAL A 19 -9.12 -14.36 -5.71
N TRP A 20 -8.54 -13.90 -4.60
CA TRP A 20 -7.50 -12.88 -4.60
C TRP A 20 -6.40 -13.12 -5.67
N PRO A 21 -5.94 -12.07 -6.37
CA PRO A 21 -6.35 -10.66 -6.26
C PRO A 21 -7.49 -10.28 -7.21
N LYS A 22 -8.17 -11.24 -7.86
CA LYS A 22 -9.12 -10.93 -8.94
C LYS A 22 -10.31 -10.09 -8.49
N SER A 23 -10.79 -10.29 -7.27
CA SER A 23 -11.90 -9.49 -6.71
C SER A 23 -11.46 -8.17 -6.06
N GLY A 24 -10.15 -7.95 -5.91
CA GLY A 24 -9.59 -6.70 -5.42
C GLY A 24 -9.15 -6.74 -3.95
N GLU A 25 -8.24 -5.84 -3.61
CA GLU A 25 -7.87 -5.41 -2.26
C GLU A 25 -7.37 -3.95 -2.34
N ILE A 26 -7.72 -3.14 -1.34
CA ILE A 26 -7.35 -1.73 -1.23
C ILE A 26 -6.57 -1.54 0.07
N ASP A 27 -5.27 -1.25 -0.07
CA ASP A 27 -4.40 -0.91 1.04
C ASP A 27 -4.34 0.61 1.22
N ILE A 28 -5.07 1.11 2.22
CA ILE A 28 -5.17 2.55 2.52
C ILE A 28 -3.89 3.05 3.19
N MET A 29 -3.28 2.21 4.03
CA MET A 29 -2.02 2.48 4.69
C MET A 29 -1.31 1.17 5.00
N GLU A 30 -0.09 1.03 4.52
CA GLU A 30 0.87 0.03 4.98
C GLU A 30 2.13 0.73 5.48
N SER A 31 2.69 0.26 6.60
CA SER A 31 3.98 0.75 7.07
C SER A 31 4.80 -0.38 7.67
N ARG A 32 6.02 -0.05 8.07
CA ARG A 32 6.90 -0.95 8.81
C ARG A 32 7.35 -0.26 10.06
N GLY A 33 7.38 -0.99 11.16
CA GLY A 33 7.85 -0.43 12.43
C GLY A 33 9.38 -0.27 12.53
N ASN A 34 10.12 -0.63 11.49
CA ASN A 34 11.58 -0.56 11.39
C ASN A 34 12.07 0.90 11.31
N ARG A 35 13.35 1.12 11.62
CA ARG A 35 13.95 2.46 11.59
C ARG A 35 13.98 3.06 10.16
N PRO A 36 14.05 4.40 10.05
CA PRO A 36 14.23 5.07 8.77
C PRO A 36 15.48 4.58 8.06
N GLY A 37 15.36 4.39 6.74
CA GLY A 37 16.39 3.77 5.91
C GLY A 37 16.32 2.25 5.83
N HIS A 38 15.41 1.59 6.55
CA HIS A 38 15.06 0.20 6.23
C HIS A 38 14.47 0.12 4.82
N LEU A 39 14.93 -0.85 4.03
CA LEU A 39 14.48 -1.08 2.67
C LEU A 39 13.82 -2.45 2.56
N MET A 40 12.73 -2.52 1.82
CA MET A 40 12.08 -3.76 1.42
C MET A 40 11.99 -3.80 -0.10
N GLN A 41 12.59 -4.83 -0.72
CA GLN A 41 12.66 -4.94 -2.19
C GLN A 41 13.22 -3.68 -2.89
N GLY A 42 14.11 -2.95 -2.19
CA GLY A 42 14.72 -1.71 -2.69
C GLY A 42 13.90 -0.43 -2.42
N MET A 43 12.69 -0.54 -1.86
CA MET A 43 11.81 0.59 -1.56
C MET A 43 11.89 1.01 -0.08
N PRO A 44 11.76 2.31 0.25
CA PRO A 44 11.65 2.81 1.62
C PRO A 44 10.58 2.10 2.45
N ALA A 45 11.01 1.44 3.53
CA ALA A 45 10.16 0.65 4.39
C ALA A 45 10.48 0.90 5.87
N GLY A 46 10.74 2.16 6.23
CA GLY A 46 10.88 2.56 7.63
C GLY A 46 9.55 3.03 8.22
N HIS A 47 9.53 3.30 9.53
CA HIS A 47 8.38 3.89 10.21
C HIS A 47 8.13 5.36 9.83
N ASN A 48 8.98 5.90 8.96
CA ASN A 48 8.83 7.19 8.30
C ASN A 48 8.30 7.04 6.86
N SER A 49 7.91 5.84 6.45
CA SER A 49 7.36 5.52 5.13
C SER A 49 5.98 4.90 5.26
N ILE A 50 5.06 5.32 4.40
CA ILE A 50 3.75 4.70 4.20
C ILE A 50 3.65 4.26 2.74
N GLY A 51 3.21 3.02 2.51
CA GLY A 51 2.79 2.49 1.22
C GLY A 51 1.27 2.47 1.09
N GLN A 52 0.80 2.57 -0.14
CA GLN A 52 -0.60 2.47 -0.54
C GLN A 52 -0.64 1.63 -1.82
N THR A 53 -1.55 0.66 -1.86
CA THR A 53 -1.53 -0.35 -2.92
C THR A 53 -2.95 -0.72 -3.34
N LEU A 54 -3.16 -0.92 -4.64
CA LEU A 54 -4.30 -1.66 -5.13
C LEU A 54 -3.83 -3.01 -5.66
N HIS A 55 -4.46 -4.07 -5.17
CA HIS A 55 -4.27 -5.41 -5.69
C HIS A 55 -5.46 -5.77 -6.56
N PHE A 56 -5.24 -6.06 -7.84
CA PHE A 56 -6.30 -6.39 -8.80
C PHE A 56 -5.75 -7.19 -9.97
N ASP A 57 -6.53 -8.18 -10.43
CA ASP A 57 -6.32 -8.97 -11.66
C ASP A 57 -4.86 -9.38 -11.97
N ARG A 58 -4.64 -9.97 -13.14
CA ARG A 58 -3.33 -10.31 -13.68
C ARG A 58 -2.81 -9.18 -14.56
N TYR A 59 -1.53 -8.84 -14.42
CA TYR A 59 -0.85 -7.96 -15.34
C TYR A 59 0.17 -8.72 -16.20
N ARG A 60 0.25 -8.39 -17.49
CA ARG A 60 1.26 -8.93 -18.40
C ARG A 60 2.22 -7.82 -18.82
N TYR A 61 3.50 -8.01 -18.51
CA TYR A 61 4.57 -7.12 -18.92
C TYR A 61 4.85 -7.22 -20.43
N ASN A 62 5.49 -6.18 -20.96
CA ASN A 62 5.87 -6.10 -22.37
C ASN A 62 6.88 -7.17 -22.81
N ASP A 63 7.66 -7.71 -21.87
CA ASP A 63 8.60 -8.82 -22.10
C ASP A 63 7.93 -10.21 -22.08
N GLY A 64 6.61 -10.26 -21.84
CA GLY A 64 5.82 -11.47 -21.77
C GLY A 64 5.73 -12.09 -20.38
N HIS A 65 6.43 -11.57 -19.38
CA HIS A 65 6.25 -11.96 -17.97
C HIS A 65 4.81 -11.69 -17.54
N MET A 66 4.27 -12.56 -16.69
CA MET A 66 2.91 -12.42 -16.18
C MET A 66 2.91 -12.39 -14.66
N GLU A 67 2.49 -11.26 -14.11
CA GLU A 67 2.29 -11.08 -12.68
C GLU A 67 0.83 -11.37 -12.35
N ASN A 68 0.60 -12.22 -11.35
CA ASN A 68 -0.75 -12.60 -10.95
C ASN A 68 -1.42 -11.55 -10.06
N ASN A 69 -0.93 -10.31 -10.10
CA ASN A 69 -1.36 -9.18 -9.29
C ASN A 69 -0.96 -7.83 -9.95
N GLY A 70 -1.93 -6.97 -10.25
CA GLY A 70 -1.70 -5.66 -10.88
C GLY A 70 -1.00 -4.59 -10.03
N TRP A 71 -0.66 -4.89 -8.77
CA TRP A 71 -0.04 -3.94 -7.82
C TRP A 71 1.14 -3.12 -8.33
N PRO A 72 2.06 -3.61 -9.20
CA PRO A 72 3.22 -2.83 -9.61
C PRO A 72 2.85 -1.54 -10.37
N PHE A 73 1.61 -1.41 -10.84
CA PHE A 73 1.10 -0.25 -11.57
C PHE A 73 0.18 0.63 -10.72
N ALA A 74 -0.08 0.24 -9.48
CA ALA A 74 -1.01 0.91 -8.58
C ALA A 74 -0.48 0.93 -7.13
N HIS A 75 0.82 1.13 -6.99
CA HIS A 75 1.49 1.31 -5.72
C HIS A 75 2.11 2.70 -5.63
N GLY A 76 1.94 3.34 -4.48
CA GLY A 76 2.53 4.63 -4.17
C GLY A 76 3.10 4.65 -2.76
N GLU A 77 4.20 5.39 -2.59
CA GLU A 77 4.82 5.56 -1.28
C GLU A 77 4.98 7.04 -0.94
N LEU A 78 4.81 7.34 0.35
CA LEU A 78 5.14 8.63 0.92
C LEU A 78 6.14 8.41 2.05
N THR A 79 7.30 9.06 1.96
CA THR A 79 8.36 8.99 2.97
C THR A 79 8.66 10.39 3.50
N VAL A 80 8.56 10.57 4.81
CA VAL A 80 9.00 11.80 5.50
C VAL A 80 10.48 11.71 5.88
N PRO A 81 11.15 12.84 6.18
CA PRO A 81 12.55 12.84 6.61
C PRO A 81 12.86 11.87 7.74
N ALA A 82 14.12 11.40 7.81
CA ALA A 82 14.53 10.32 8.71
C ALA A 82 14.47 10.67 10.21
N ASP A 83 14.33 11.96 10.57
CA ASP A 83 14.10 12.42 11.93
C ASP A 83 12.60 12.46 12.32
N GLN A 84 11.71 12.11 11.39
CA GLN A 84 10.26 12.04 11.58
C GLN A 84 9.76 10.60 11.55
N SER A 85 8.52 10.38 12.02
CA SER A 85 7.91 9.06 12.10
C SER A 85 6.39 9.17 12.13
N TYR A 86 5.72 8.29 11.38
CA TYR A 86 4.27 8.07 11.47
C TYR A 86 3.87 7.29 12.72
N GLY A 87 4.83 6.72 13.45
CA GLY A 87 4.60 5.98 14.69
C GLY A 87 4.62 6.83 15.97
N LYS A 88 4.82 8.15 15.85
CA LYS A 88 4.97 9.05 17.01
C LYS A 88 3.65 9.63 17.51
N TYR A 89 2.72 9.93 16.60
CA TYR A 89 1.43 10.54 16.90
C TYR A 89 0.30 9.79 16.19
N PHE A 90 -0.94 10.06 16.59
CA PHE A 90 -2.08 9.60 15.82
C PHE A 90 -2.21 10.41 14.54
N HIS A 91 -2.56 9.72 13.45
CA HIS A 91 -2.82 10.29 12.15
C HIS A 91 -4.18 9.82 11.66
N THR A 92 -4.84 10.65 10.87
CA THR A 92 -6.06 10.25 10.16
C THR A 92 -5.66 9.79 8.76
N TYR A 93 -5.94 8.53 8.47
CA TYR A 93 -5.78 7.92 7.15
C TYR A 93 -7.13 7.89 6.46
N GLY A 94 -7.21 8.47 5.27
CA GLY A 94 -8.43 8.57 4.50
C GLY A 94 -8.29 7.95 3.13
N LEU A 95 -9.43 7.49 2.60
CA LEU A 95 -9.59 7.02 1.24
C LEU A 95 -10.64 7.92 0.57
N TYR A 96 -10.29 8.51 -0.57
CA TYR A 96 -11.26 9.06 -1.50
C TYR A 96 -11.49 8.04 -2.60
N TRP A 97 -12.76 7.76 -2.89
CA TRP A 97 -13.14 6.80 -3.91
C TRP A 97 -14.36 7.31 -4.69
N ALA A 98 -14.18 7.50 -5.99
CA ALA A 98 -15.21 7.83 -6.96
C ALA A 98 -15.09 6.91 -8.18
N GLU A 99 -15.94 7.14 -9.18
CA GLU A 99 -15.99 6.31 -10.40
C GLU A 99 -14.68 6.39 -11.22
N ASP A 100 -14.09 7.57 -11.33
CA ASP A 100 -12.93 7.83 -12.20
C ASP A 100 -11.60 7.98 -11.44
N GLU A 101 -11.63 8.04 -10.12
CA GLU A 101 -10.43 8.26 -9.32
C GLU A 101 -10.53 7.58 -7.94
N ILE A 102 -9.38 7.09 -7.48
CA ILE A 102 -9.20 6.57 -6.13
C ILE A 102 -7.82 7.01 -5.64
N TYR A 103 -7.77 7.56 -4.44
CA TYR A 103 -6.50 7.92 -3.79
C TYR A 103 -6.67 7.93 -2.28
N SER A 104 -5.56 7.64 -1.61
CA SER A 104 -5.49 7.68 -0.16
C SER A 104 -4.70 8.90 0.30
N TYR A 105 -4.99 9.42 1.48
CA TYR A 105 -4.37 10.63 2.01
C TYR A 105 -4.14 10.53 3.52
N ILE A 106 -3.23 11.37 4.02
CA ILE A 106 -2.85 11.44 5.44
C ILE A 106 -3.02 12.88 5.91
N ILE A 107 -3.67 13.07 7.05
CA ILE A 107 -3.78 14.36 7.74
C ILE A 107 -2.78 14.37 8.91
N PHE A 108 -1.95 15.42 8.98
CA PHE A 108 -0.89 15.63 9.96
C PHE A 108 -1.32 16.51 11.13
#